data_AF-A0A1H9NEW1-F1
#
_entry.id   AF-A0A1H9NEW1-F1
#
_cell.length_a   1.000
_cell.length_b   1.000
_cell.length_c   1.000
_cell.angle_alpha   90.00
_cell.angle_beta   90.00
_cell.angle_gamma   90.00
#
_symmetry.space_group_name_H-M   'P 1'
#
loop_
_entity.id
_entity.type
_entity.pdbx_description
1 polymer ?
#
loop_
_entity_poly.entity_id
_entity_poly.type
_entity_poly.pdbx_seq_one_letter_code
_entity_poly.pdbx_strand_id
1 'polypeptide(L)'
;MLRQLHSLTGLIAALLVTVLAVTGAILAISPIQERLQARVPADGQLSVADLAARVVVEYPGAEQIQRTASGLVIVYFSDAERAGAELIDPQTGKALAPYENPSFTRWMKKLHRSLLFDTSGRVVVGLGAAGMLLLSLTGVWLLAARQGGWRRILGPVRGTTGQRLHGVFGRFALLGLMLSASTGVYLSATTFALLPEPREAEAPLVAEVAAAIPKPIQSLAALQSTDLNDLRELVYPRRGDPSDSFYLRSRDGAGLVSPSTGAFLSYQTNDTRWRLHEFIYQLHTGDGLWWLGLLLGLSALAVPVLAVTGAWIWWARRRALPKLANNSRAGVADTVILVGTESNSTWGFAATLHDALVQAGHKVLTTAMNQLAPEYPVAERILVLTSTYGDADAPASARRPRNENASRLWNARTGNCAKRTRFCAWPVRILPRRSSTAATNPERLR
;
A
#
# COMPACT_ATOMS: atom_id res chain seq x y z
N MET A 1 21.43 -1.65 1.57
CA MET A 1 20.52 -1.22 2.65
C MET A 1 19.06 -1.41 2.23
N LEU A 2 18.56 -0.76 1.17
CA LEU A 2 17.16 -0.90 0.70
C LEU A 2 16.64 -2.35 0.59
N ARG A 3 17.42 -3.25 -0.02
CA ARG A 3 17.04 -4.66 -0.15
C ARG A 3 16.87 -5.39 1.19
N GLN A 4 17.73 -5.10 2.16
CA GLN A 4 17.65 -5.71 3.49
C GLN A 4 16.40 -5.20 4.21
N LEU A 5 16.18 -3.88 4.16
CA LEU A 5 15.00 -3.24 4.71
C LEU A 5 13.72 -3.82 4.10
N HIS A 6 13.61 -3.87 2.77
CA HIS A 6 12.45 -4.47 2.09
C HIS A 6 12.24 -5.93 2.51
N SER A 7 13.28 -6.76 2.49
CA SER A 7 13.13 -8.18 2.83
C SER A 7 12.79 -8.42 4.31
N LEU A 8 13.36 -7.62 5.22
CA LEU A 8 13.15 -7.78 6.66
C LEU A 8 11.77 -7.29 7.06
N THR A 9 11.40 -6.09 6.62
CA THR A 9 10.05 -5.55 6.80
C THR A 9 9.02 -6.51 6.21
N GLY A 10 9.27 -7.03 5.01
CA GLY A 10 8.36 -7.95 4.32
C GLY A 10 8.15 -9.25 5.08
N LEU A 11 9.21 -9.82 5.66
CA LEU A 11 9.12 -11.06 6.46
C LEU A 11 8.43 -10.85 7.80
N ILE A 12 8.76 -9.78 8.51
CA ILE A 12 8.14 -9.47 9.81
C ILE A 12 6.66 -9.16 9.63
N ALA A 13 6.31 -8.39 8.61
CA ALA A 13 4.94 -7.95 8.38
C ALA A 13 4.10 -8.95 7.55
N ALA A 14 4.70 -10.01 6.99
CA ALA A 14 4.08 -10.89 5.99
C ALA A 14 2.68 -11.35 6.37
N LEU A 15 2.52 -11.92 7.57
CA LEU A 15 1.24 -12.43 8.05
C LEU A 15 0.21 -11.30 8.19
N LEU A 16 0.60 -10.21 8.86
CA LEU A 16 -0.26 -9.06 9.10
C LEU A 16 -0.75 -8.46 7.77
N VAL A 17 0.16 -8.12 6.86
CA VAL A 17 -0.22 -7.50 5.59
C VAL A 17 -1.03 -8.44 4.69
N THR A 18 -0.82 -9.76 4.81
CA THR A 18 -1.65 -10.75 4.12
C THR A 18 -3.08 -10.73 4.64
N VAL A 19 -3.28 -10.74 5.96
CA VAL A 19 -4.62 -10.65 6.57
C VAL A 19 -5.32 -9.34 6.17
N LEU A 20 -4.62 -8.20 6.25
CA LEU A 20 -5.18 -6.90 5.87
C LEU A 20 -5.54 -6.84 4.39
N ALA A 21 -4.69 -7.38 3.51
CA ALA A 21 -4.94 -7.38 2.09
C ALA A 21 -6.11 -8.31 1.70
N VAL A 22 -6.19 -9.51 2.28
CA VAL A 22 -7.31 -10.43 2.02
C VAL A 22 -8.63 -9.84 2.52
N THR A 23 -8.66 -9.32 3.74
CA THR A 23 -9.87 -8.67 4.29
C THR A 23 -10.26 -7.44 3.48
N GLY A 24 -9.29 -6.62 3.05
CA GLY A 24 -9.54 -5.46 2.18
C GLY A 24 -10.08 -5.85 0.81
N ALA A 25 -9.55 -6.92 0.20
CA ALA A 25 -10.05 -7.45 -1.07
C ALA A 25 -11.49 -7.96 -0.97
N ILE A 26 -11.87 -8.56 0.17
CA ILE A 26 -13.26 -8.97 0.43
C ILE A 26 -14.16 -7.73 0.58
N LEU A 27 -13.74 -6.72 1.35
CA LEU A 27 -14.54 -5.50 1.56
C LEU A 27 -14.75 -4.70 0.27
N ALA A 28 -13.78 -4.73 -0.65
CA ALA A 28 -13.86 -4.09 -1.96
C ALA A 28 -14.96 -4.64 -2.87
N ILE A 29 -15.58 -5.77 -2.52
CA ILE A 29 -16.74 -6.31 -3.23
C ILE A 29 -18.01 -5.49 -2.95
N SER A 30 -18.12 -4.89 -1.75
CA SER A 30 -19.36 -4.22 -1.30
C SER A 30 -19.78 -3.07 -2.23
N PRO A 31 -18.91 -2.11 -2.60
CA PRO A 31 -19.30 -1.02 -3.51
C PRO A 31 -19.75 -1.52 -4.90
N ILE A 32 -19.21 -2.65 -5.35
CA ILE A 32 -19.61 -3.29 -6.62
C ILE A 32 -21.02 -3.86 -6.50
N GLN A 33 -21.29 -4.61 -5.43
CA GLN A 33 -22.62 -5.17 -5.18
C GLN A 33 -23.68 -4.09 -5.02
N GLU A 34 -23.38 -3.04 -4.24
CA GLU A 34 -24.30 -1.90 -4.10
C GLU A 34 -24.56 -1.22 -5.44
N ARG A 35 -23.52 -0.97 -6.24
CA ARG A 35 -23.69 -0.30 -7.54
C ARG A 35 -24.56 -1.12 -8.50
N LEU A 36 -24.45 -2.45 -8.47
CA LEU A 36 -25.24 -3.35 -9.33
C LEU A 36 -26.73 -3.35 -8.94
N GLN A 37 -27.03 -3.14 -7.66
CA GLN A 37 -28.40 -3.07 -7.15
C GLN A 37 -29.00 -1.65 -7.25
N ALA A 38 -28.15 -0.62 -7.19
CA ALA A 38 -28.57 0.78 -7.18
C ALA A 38 -29.22 1.23 -8.49
N ARG A 39 -30.39 1.86 -8.37
CA ARG A 39 -31.06 2.62 -9.42
C ARG A 39 -30.71 4.10 -9.26
N VAL A 40 -29.67 4.56 -9.95
CA VAL A 40 -29.18 5.94 -9.85
C VAL A 40 -29.80 6.78 -10.96
N PRO A 41 -30.63 7.79 -10.63
CA PRO A 41 -31.17 8.72 -11.64
C PRO A 41 -30.08 9.64 -12.19
N ALA A 42 -30.33 10.25 -13.34
CA ALA A 42 -29.45 11.27 -13.91
C ALA A 42 -29.41 12.51 -13.01
N ASP A 43 -28.31 13.26 -13.07
CA ASP A 43 -28.17 14.51 -12.31
C ASP A 43 -29.28 15.51 -12.72
N GLY A 44 -29.92 16.11 -11.72
CA GLY A 44 -31.05 17.02 -11.87
C GLY A 44 -32.39 16.34 -12.16
N GLN A 45 -32.44 15.01 -12.30
CA GLN A 45 -33.66 14.30 -12.70
C GLN A 45 -34.66 14.16 -11.55
N LEU A 46 -34.17 14.01 -10.31
CA LEU A 46 -35.03 13.76 -9.16
C LEU A 46 -34.55 14.54 -7.94
N SER A 47 -35.44 15.34 -7.36
CA SER A 47 -35.16 16.05 -6.11
C SER A 47 -35.38 15.17 -4.88
N VAL A 48 -34.80 15.57 -3.76
CA VAL A 48 -35.09 14.95 -2.46
C VAL A 48 -36.57 15.09 -2.10
N ALA A 49 -37.20 16.21 -2.45
CA ALA A 49 -38.64 16.42 -2.23
C ALA A 49 -39.51 15.38 -2.97
N ASP A 50 -39.18 15.09 -4.23
CA ASP A 50 -39.92 14.11 -5.05
C ASP A 50 -39.78 12.69 -4.50
N LEU A 51 -38.56 12.31 -4.08
CA LEU A 51 -38.34 11.03 -3.43
C LEU A 51 -39.14 10.94 -2.12
N ALA A 52 -38.97 11.93 -1.25
CA ALA A 52 -39.57 11.92 0.09
C ALA A 52 -41.10 11.86 0.03
N ALA A 53 -41.69 12.51 -0.97
CA ALA A 53 -43.09 12.43 -1.31
C ALA A 53 -43.57 11.02 -1.66
N ARG A 54 -42.86 10.34 -2.57
CA ARG A 54 -43.20 8.97 -2.99
C ARG A 54 -43.06 7.99 -1.83
N VAL A 55 -42.01 8.18 -1.02
CA VAL A 55 -41.75 7.33 0.14
C VAL A 55 -42.85 7.43 1.18
N VAL A 56 -43.39 8.62 1.48
CA VAL A 56 -44.49 8.73 2.47
C VAL A 56 -45.78 8.07 2.01
N VAL A 57 -46.01 7.97 0.70
CA VAL A 57 -47.18 7.27 0.14
C VAL A 57 -47.08 5.76 0.35
N GLU A 58 -45.91 5.17 0.04
CA GLU A 58 -45.67 3.73 0.18
C GLU A 58 -45.37 3.33 1.64
N TYR A 59 -44.75 4.22 2.40
CA TYR A 59 -44.40 4.07 3.82
C TYR A 59 -44.91 5.28 4.61
N PRO A 60 -46.20 5.30 5.01
CA PRO A 60 -46.71 6.26 5.98
C PRO A 60 -45.86 6.27 7.26
N GLY A 61 -45.28 5.09 7.55
CA GLY A 61 -44.21 4.68 8.46
C GLY A 61 -42.91 5.50 8.48
N ALA A 62 -42.58 6.24 7.42
CA ALA A 62 -41.21 6.67 7.17
C ALA A 62 -40.67 7.63 8.24
N GLU A 63 -39.52 7.26 8.81
CA GLU A 63 -38.79 8.07 9.78
C GLU A 63 -37.54 8.67 9.13
N GLN A 64 -36.92 7.94 8.21
CA GLN A 64 -35.65 8.33 7.62
C GLN A 64 -35.44 7.72 6.24
N ILE A 65 -34.81 8.48 5.35
CA ILE A 65 -34.24 8.00 4.09
C ILE A 65 -32.72 8.18 4.17
N GLN A 66 -31.96 7.16 3.83
CA GLN A 66 -30.52 7.24 3.63
C GLN A 66 -30.16 6.89 2.19
N ARG A 67 -29.11 7.53 1.67
CA ARG A 67 -28.53 7.16 0.39
C ARG A 67 -27.06 6.82 0.55
N THR A 68 -26.65 5.61 0.14
CA THR A 68 -25.24 5.20 0.18
C THR A 68 -24.45 5.93 -0.92
N ALA A 69 -23.13 5.99 -0.78
CA ALA A 69 -22.25 6.59 -1.80
C ALA A 69 -22.37 5.89 -3.16
N SER A 70 -22.67 4.58 -3.17
CA SER A 70 -22.88 3.78 -4.39
C SER A 70 -24.28 3.97 -5.00
N GLY A 71 -25.17 4.70 -4.31
CA GLY A 71 -26.48 5.10 -4.81
C GLY A 71 -27.66 4.21 -4.39
N LEU A 72 -27.47 3.30 -3.42
CA LEU A 72 -28.62 2.62 -2.81
C LEU A 72 -29.44 3.62 -2.00
N VAL A 73 -30.76 3.53 -2.10
CA VAL A 73 -31.69 4.32 -1.29
C VAL A 73 -32.38 3.38 -0.30
N ILE A 74 -32.25 3.70 0.98
CA ILE A 74 -32.77 2.93 2.10
C ILE A 74 -33.82 3.78 2.79
N VAL A 75 -34.99 3.21 3.05
CA VAL A 75 -35.99 3.80 3.95
C VAL A 75 -36.00 3.05 5.27
N TYR A 76 -35.98 3.79 6.38
CA TYR A 76 -36.27 3.28 7.72
C TYR A 76 -37.67 3.75 8.10
N PHE A 77 -38.47 2.82 8.58
CA PHE A 77 -39.86 3.06 8.90
C PHE A 77 -40.27 2.32 10.16
N SER A 78 -41.23 2.90 10.86
CA SER A 78 -41.89 2.32 12.01
C SER A 78 -43.38 2.62 11.94
N ASP A 79 -44.20 1.58 11.96
CA ASP A 79 -45.64 1.65 12.09
C ASP A 79 -46.12 0.74 13.23
N ALA A 80 -47.43 0.69 13.46
CA ALA A 80 -48.02 -0.03 14.59
C ALA A 80 -47.78 -1.55 14.55
N GLU A 81 -47.48 -2.12 13.38
CA GLU A 81 -47.33 -3.56 13.18
C GLU A 81 -45.91 -3.96 12.74
N ARG A 82 -45.14 -3.03 12.17
CA ARG A 82 -43.87 -3.30 11.50
C ARG A 82 -42.87 -2.16 11.70
N ALA A 83 -41.65 -2.52 12.08
CA ALA A 83 -40.49 -1.65 12.02
C ALA A 83 -39.38 -2.34 11.23
N GLY A 84 -38.65 -1.58 10.41
CA GLY A 84 -37.60 -2.15 9.59
C GLY A 84 -36.92 -1.15 8.68
N ALA A 85 -36.05 -1.70 7.82
CA ALA A 85 -35.38 -0.95 6.77
C ALA A 85 -35.49 -1.71 5.45
N GLU A 86 -35.78 -0.99 4.37
CA GLU A 86 -35.91 -1.55 3.03
C GLU A 86 -35.13 -0.74 2.00
N LEU A 87 -34.56 -1.44 1.02
CA LEU A 87 -34.05 -0.84 -0.20
C LEU A 87 -35.24 -0.48 -1.09
N ILE A 88 -35.24 0.74 -1.63
CA ILE A 88 -36.35 1.23 -2.45
C ILE A 88 -35.88 1.72 -3.82
N ASP A 89 -36.79 1.70 -4.79
CA ASP A 89 -36.59 2.35 -6.08
C ASP A 89 -36.89 3.85 -5.93
N PRO A 90 -35.92 4.75 -6.15
CA PRO A 90 -36.15 6.18 -5.99
C PRO A 90 -37.19 6.76 -6.98
N GLN A 91 -37.40 6.11 -8.13
CA GLN A 91 -38.38 6.59 -9.10
C GLN A 91 -39.82 6.31 -8.69
N THR A 92 -40.05 5.25 -7.93
CA THR A 92 -41.41 4.83 -7.57
C THR A 92 -41.70 4.92 -6.07
N GLY A 93 -40.67 4.93 -5.22
CA GLY A 93 -40.79 4.80 -3.77
C GLY A 93 -41.02 3.36 -3.29
N LYS A 94 -41.13 2.38 -4.19
CA LYS A 94 -41.50 1.00 -3.85
C LYS A 94 -40.31 0.17 -3.35
N ALA A 95 -40.62 -0.81 -2.51
CA ALA A 95 -39.68 -1.82 -2.03
C ALA A 95 -38.99 -2.59 -3.18
N LEU A 96 -37.67 -2.69 -3.11
CA LEU A 96 -36.86 -3.58 -3.94
C LEU A 96 -36.48 -4.85 -3.16
N ALA A 97 -36.00 -4.69 -1.93
CA ALA A 97 -35.60 -5.79 -1.05
C ALA A 97 -35.48 -5.31 0.41
N PRO A 98 -35.56 -6.20 1.41
CA PRO A 98 -35.16 -5.88 2.78
C PRO A 98 -33.72 -5.36 2.84
N TYR A 99 -33.49 -4.29 3.60
CA TYR A 99 -32.14 -3.81 3.86
C TYR A 99 -31.59 -4.50 5.11
N GLU A 100 -30.72 -5.48 4.89
CA GLU A 100 -29.93 -6.08 5.95
C GLU A 100 -28.48 -5.66 5.81
N ASN A 101 -27.90 -5.12 6.88
CA ASN A 101 -26.46 -5.00 6.96
C ASN A 101 -25.91 -6.38 7.36
N PRO A 102 -25.18 -7.12 6.50
CA PRO A 102 -24.83 -8.50 6.81
C PRO A 102 -23.84 -8.57 7.98
N SER A 103 -24.07 -9.49 8.92
CA SER A 103 -23.19 -9.70 10.07
C SER A 103 -21.74 -9.97 9.65
N PHE A 104 -21.56 -10.70 8.55
CA PHE A 104 -20.25 -10.97 7.94
C PHE A 104 -19.52 -9.70 7.48
N THR A 105 -20.19 -8.78 6.80
CA THR A 105 -19.57 -7.52 6.33
C THR A 105 -19.13 -6.65 7.50
N ARG A 106 -19.96 -6.53 8.55
CA ARG A 106 -19.57 -5.84 9.79
C ARG A 106 -18.37 -6.49 10.46
N TRP A 107 -18.39 -7.81 10.58
CA TRP A 107 -17.29 -8.58 11.17
C TRP A 107 -16.00 -8.39 10.38
N MET A 108 -16.07 -8.46 9.04
CA MET A 108 -14.93 -8.24 8.14
C MET A 108 -14.37 -6.82 8.26
N LYS A 109 -15.25 -5.81 8.36
CA LYS A 109 -14.84 -4.41 8.59
C LYS A 109 -14.16 -4.23 9.95
N LYS A 110 -14.65 -4.90 11.01
CA LYS A 110 -13.99 -4.90 12.34
C LYS A 110 -12.63 -5.60 12.29
N LEU A 111 -12.52 -6.75 11.61
CA LEU A 111 -11.26 -7.46 11.43
C LEU A 111 -10.24 -6.61 10.65
N HIS A 112 -10.64 -5.97 9.55
CA HIS A 112 -9.75 -5.14 8.74
C HIS A 112 -9.28 -3.89 9.47
N ARG A 113 -10.20 -3.19 10.16
CA ARG A 113 -9.91 -1.89 10.80
C ARG A 113 -9.21 -2.01 12.15
N SER A 114 -9.48 -3.09 12.90
CA SER A 114 -8.98 -3.23 14.26
C SER A 114 -8.54 -4.63 14.64
N LEU A 115 -8.42 -5.58 13.71
CA LEU A 115 -8.07 -6.97 14.01
C LEU A 115 -8.96 -7.61 15.10
N LEU A 116 -10.17 -7.09 15.31
CA LEU A 116 -11.06 -7.45 16.42
C LEU A 116 -10.56 -7.06 17.83
N PHE A 117 -9.49 -6.27 17.95
CA PHE A 117 -8.88 -5.80 19.20
C PHE A 117 -9.06 -4.28 19.44
N ASP A 118 -10.10 -3.69 18.87
CA ASP A 118 -10.47 -2.28 19.04
C ASP A 118 -9.28 -1.31 18.91
N THR A 119 -8.91 -0.56 19.96
CA THR A 119 -7.88 0.49 19.85
C THR A 119 -6.47 -0.07 19.59
N SER A 120 -6.05 -1.12 20.30
CA SER A 120 -4.71 -1.70 20.10
C SER A 120 -4.57 -2.29 18.70
N GLY A 121 -5.63 -2.93 18.21
CA GLY A 121 -5.65 -3.45 16.85
C GLY A 121 -5.65 -2.35 15.79
N ARG A 122 -6.31 -1.19 16.01
CA ARG A 122 -6.20 -0.03 15.11
C ARG A 122 -4.76 0.46 14.98
N VAL A 123 -3.99 0.45 16.08
CA VAL A 123 -2.55 0.80 16.04
C VAL A 123 -1.79 -0.19 15.15
N VAL A 124 -2.00 -1.49 15.34
CA VAL A 124 -1.33 -2.53 14.55
C VAL A 124 -1.70 -2.44 13.07
N VAL A 125 -2.96 -2.18 12.73
CA VAL A 125 -3.42 -1.96 11.35
C VAL A 125 -2.75 -0.72 10.75
N GLY A 126 -2.69 0.39 11.49
CA GLY A 126 -2.00 1.62 11.06
C GLY A 126 -0.51 1.40 10.78
N LEU A 127 0.19 0.67 11.66
CA LEU A 127 1.57 0.25 11.44
C LEU A 127 1.71 -0.70 10.23
N GLY A 128 0.72 -1.57 10.02
CA GLY A 128 0.62 -2.43 8.84
C GLY A 128 0.49 -1.64 7.54
N ALA A 129 -0.34 -0.59 7.52
CA ALA A 129 -0.48 0.32 6.38
C ALA A 129 0.83 1.08 6.11
N ALA A 130 1.48 1.61 7.15
CA ALA A 130 2.79 2.26 7.01
C ALA A 130 3.87 1.28 6.50
N GLY A 131 3.86 0.04 7.00
CA GLY A 131 4.73 -1.04 6.53
C GLY A 131 4.50 -1.39 5.07
N MET A 132 3.23 -1.48 4.62
CA MET A 132 2.89 -1.70 3.21
C MET A 132 3.35 -0.54 2.32
N LEU A 133 3.19 0.70 2.78
CA LEU A 133 3.69 1.88 2.05
C LEU A 133 5.21 1.82 1.89
N LEU A 134 5.94 1.51 2.97
CA LEU A 134 7.39 1.33 2.94
C LEU A 134 7.81 0.19 2.00
N LEU A 135 7.11 -0.94 2.03
CA LEU A 135 7.35 -2.07 1.12
C LEU A 135 7.12 -1.69 -0.34
N SER A 136 6.07 -0.92 -0.62
CA SER A 136 5.74 -0.47 -1.98
C SER A 136 6.79 0.51 -2.51
N LEU A 137 7.18 1.52 -1.71
CA LEU A 137 8.21 2.50 -2.07
C LEU A 137 9.59 1.85 -2.29
N THR A 138 9.97 0.94 -1.39
CA THR A 138 11.24 0.22 -1.52
C THR A 138 11.20 -0.80 -2.65
N GLY A 139 10.05 -1.43 -2.88
CA GLY A 139 9.80 -2.40 -3.94
C GLY A 139 9.93 -1.79 -5.34
N VAL A 140 9.32 -0.62 -5.58
CA VAL A 140 9.45 0.07 -6.87
C VAL A 140 10.89 0.48 -7.16
N TRP A 141 11.62 0.96 -6.16
CA TRP A 141 13.05 1.27 -6.29
C TRP A 141 13.88 0.04 -6.64
N LEU A 142 13.63 -1.09 -5.98
CA LEU A 142 14.32 -2.35 -6.26
C LEU A 142 13.97 -2.90 -7.65
N LEU A 143 12.71 -2.75 -8.07
CA LEU A 143 12.26 -3.14 -9.41
C LEU A 143 12.97 -2.29 -10.49
N ALA A 144 13.00 -0.97 -10.32
CA ALA A 144 13.69 -0.07 -11.24
C ALA A 144 15.19 -0.41 -11.36
N ALA A 145 15.87 -0.59 -10.22
CA ALA A 145 17.27 -0.98 -10.20
C ALA A 145 17.50 -2.35 -10.88
N ARG A 146 16.60 -3.31 -10.66
CA ARG A 146 16.69 -4.64 -11.28
C ARG A 146 16.52 -4.62 -12.79
N GLN A 147 15.64 -3.77 -13.30
CA GLN A 147 15.33 -3.65 -14.72
C GLN A 147 16.38 -2.80 -15.48
N GLY A 148 17.34 -2.22 -14.76
CA GLY A 148 18.37 -1.35 -15.34
C GLY A 148 17.85 0.06 -15.65
N GLY A 149 16.96 0.59 -14.81
CA GLY A 149 16.47 1.97 -14.86
C GLY A 149 14.95 2.11 -14.99
N TRP A 150 14.46 3.31 -14.68
CA TRP A 150 13.03 3.65 -14.66
C TRP A 150 12.32 3.44 -15.99
N ARG A 151 13.01 3.72 -17.11
CA ARG A 151 12.46 3.52 -18.47
C ARG A 151 12.20 2.05 -18.83
N ARG A 152 12.79 1.11 -18.10
CA ARG A 152 12.70 -0.34 -18.39
C ARG A 152 11.78 -1.10 -17.42
N ILE A 153 11.06 -0.40 -16.53
CA ILE A 153 10.20 -1.04 -15.50
C ILE A 153 9.14 -1.97 -16.11
N LEU A 154 8.58 -1.61 -17.26
CA LEU A 154 7.57 -2.40 -17.97
C LEU A 154 8.16 -3.59 -18.76
N GLY A 155 9.49 -3.70 -18.86
CA GLY A 155 10.15 -4.81 -19.54
C GLY A 155 9.95 -6.18 -18.87
N PRO A 156 10.34 -7.28 -19.53
CA PRO A 156 10.20 -8.63 -18.97
C PRO A 156 11.08 -8.82 -17.72
N VAL A 157 10.47 -9.29 -16.62
CA VAL A 157 11.19 -9.55 -15.37
C VAL A 157 12.02 -10.83 -15.52
N ARG A 158 13.34 -10.72 -15.32
CA ARG A 158 14.28 -11.85 -15.39
C ARG A 158 14.59 -12.39 -14.00
N GLY A 159 15.00 -13.66 -13.91
CA GLY A 159 15.42 -14.31 -12.67
C GLY A 159 14.87 -15.73 -12.50
N THR A 160 15.01 -16.27 -11.29
CA THR A 160 14.33 -17.51 -10.87
C THR A 160 12.81 -17.31 -10.85
N THR A 161 12.05 -18.40 -10.84
CA THR A 161 10.57 -18.35 -10.83
C THR A 161 10.02 -17.45 -9.72
N GLY A 162 10.49 -17.62 -8.47
CA GLY A 162 10.07 -16.78 -7.36
C GLY A 162 10.36 -15.29 -7.58
N GLN A 163 11.54 -14.94 -8.13
CA GLN A 163 11.89 -13.55 -8.44
C GLN A 163 11.01 -12.96 -9.56
N ARG A 164 10.66 -13.77 -10.57
CA ARG A 164 9.77 -13.33 -11.65
C ARG A 164 8.36 -13.09 -11.14
N LEU A 165 7.79 -14.04 -10.40
CA LEU A 165 6.46 -13.90 -9.81
C LEU A 165 6.39 -12.67 -8.90
N HIS A 166 7.36 -12.52 -7.99
CA HIS A 166 7.41 -11.37 -7.08
C HIS A 166 7.48 -10.04 -7.85
N GLY A 167 8.31 -9.95 -8.90
CA GLY A 167 8.43 -8.74 -9.70
C GLY A 167 7.20 -8.43 -10.57
N VAL A 168 6.57 -9.44 -11.17
CA VAL A 168 5.39 -9.28 -12.04
C VAL A 168 4.16 -8.86 -11.22
N PHE A 169 3.84 -9.61 -10.15
CA PHE A 169 2.73 -9.27 -9.25
C PHE A 169 2.97 -7.95 -8.54
N GLY A 170 4.22 -7.67 -8.13
CA GLY A 170 4.58 -6.43 -7.47
C GLY A 170 4.38 -5.22 -8.38
N ARG A 171 4.73 -5.35 -9.66
CA ARG A 171 4.50 -4.30 -10.66
C ARG A 171 3.02 -4.06 -10.92
N PHE A 172 2.23 -5.12 -11.04
CA PHE A 172 0.78 -5.01 -11.26
C PHE A 172 0.09 -4.31 -10.09
N ALA A 173 0.38 -4.75 -8.87
CA ALA A 173 -0.28 -4.25 -7.66
C ALA A 173 0.26 -2.91 -7.16
N LEU A 174 1.40 -2.42 -7.68
CA LEU A 174 2.13 -1.30 -7.10
C LEU A 174 1.27 -0.06 -6.86
N LEU A 175 0.54 0.40 -7.88
CA LEU A 175 -0.24 1.63 -7.78
C LEU A 175 -1.40 1.49 -6.81
N GLY A 176 -2.13 0.36 -6.87
CA GLY A 176 -3.23 0.08 -5.96
C GLY A 176 -2.78 -0.05 -4.51
N LEU A 177 -1.66 -0.75 -4.27
CA LEU A 177 -1.09 -0.88 -2.92
C LEU A 177 -0.54 0.44 -2.39
N MET A 178 0.11 1.26 -3.22
CA MET A 178 0.56 2.60 -2.81
C MET A 178 -0.62 3.51 -2.46
N LEU A 179 -1.67 3.53 -3.28
CA LEU A 179 -2.87 4.32 -3.01
C LEU A 179 -3.56 3.85 -1.73
N SER A 180 -3.84 2.55 -1.62
CA SER A 180 -4.51 1.97 -0.46
C SER A 180 -3.72 2.15 0.83
N ALA A 181 -2.39 1.94 0.80
CA ALA A 181 -1.54 2.13 1.97
C ALA A 181 -1.43 3.61 2.37
N SER A 182 -1.31 4.53 1.40
CA SER A 182 -1.22 5.97 1.70
C SER A 182 -2.52 6.50 2.32
N THR A 183 -3.66 6.11 1.75
CA THR A 183 -4.98 6.47 2.30
C THR A 183 -5.23 5.80 3.65
N GLY A 184 -4.82 4.54 3.84
CA GLY A 184 -4.91 3.84 5.12
C GLY A 184 -4.05 4.48 6.22
N VAL A 185 -2.84 4.94 5.89
CA VAL A 185 -1.98 5.72 6.81
C VAL A 185 -2.67 7.03 7.19
N TYR A 186 -3.24 7.75 6.23
CA TYR A 186 -3.98 8.99 6.51
C TYR A 186 -5.17 8.74 7.44
N LEU A 187 -6.01 7.74 7.14
CA LEU A 187 -7.19 7.41 7.96
C LEU A 187 -6.80 6.94 9.37
N SER A 188 -5.67 6.24 9.51
CA SER A 188 -5.11 5.89 10.82
C SER A 188 -4.64 7.15 11.55
N ALA A 189 -3.97 8.08 10.88
CA ALA A 189 -3.48 9.31 11.49
C ALA A 189 -4.63 10.21 11.97
N THR A 190 -5.74 10.31 11.22
CA THR A 190 -6.94 11.02 11.68
C THR A 190 -7.62 10.30 12.85
N THR A 191 -7.67 8.97 12.84
CA THR A 191 -8.28 8.17 13.93
C THR A 191 -7.57 8.37 15.28
N PHE A 192 -6.26 8.64 15.26
CA PHE A 192 -5.45 8.89 16.46
C PHE A 192 -5.18 10.38 16.71
N ALA A 193 -5.93 11.28 16.06
CA ALA A 193 -5.78 12.73 16.18
C ALA A 193 -4.34 13.25 15.94
N LEU A 194 -3.54 12.52 15.13
CA LEU A 194 -2.22 12.97 14.67
C LEU A 194 -2.33 14.04 13.58
N LEU A 195 -3.50 14.10 12.93
CA LEU A 195 -3.91 15.15 12.02
C LEU A 195 -5.14 15.85 12.59
N PRO A 196 -5.39 17.13 12.21
CA PRO A 196 -6.59 17.84 12.63
C PRO A 196 -7.86 17.04 12.32
N GLU A 197 -8.76 16.95 13.29
CA GLU A 197 -10.01 16.20 13.11
C GLU A 197 -10.88 16.86 12.03
N PRO A 198 -11.27 16.10 10.99
CA PRO A 198 -12.26 16.56 10.04
C PRO A 198 -13.62 16.59 10.74
N ARG A 199 -14.31 17.73 10.66
CA ARG A 199 -15.65 17.89 11.26
C ARG A 199 -16.68 17.84 10.14
N GLU A 200 -17.51 16.80 10.16
CA GLU A 200 -18.71 16.76 9.34
C GLU A 200 -19.65 17.89 9.77
N ALA A 201 -20.33 18.50 8.82
CA ALA A 201 -21.34 19.51 9.13
C ALA A 201 -22.48 18.88 9.94
N GLU A 202 -22.83 19.53 11.04
CA GLU A 202 -24.00 19.18 11.84
C GLU A 202 -25.00 20.32 11.75
N ALA A 203 -26.29 19.99 11.75
CA ALA A 203 -27.33 21.01 11.67
C ALA A 203 -27.30 21.84 12.97
N PRO A 204 -27.08 23.17 12.90
CA PRO A 204 -27.07 24.00 14.09
C PRO A 204 -28.41 23.94 14.82
N LEU A 205 -28.37 23.82 16.15
CA LEU A 205 -29.55 23.86 17.01
C LEU A 205 -30.31 25.17 16.81
N VAL A 206 -31.63 25.08 16.73
CA VAL A 206 -32.54 26.22 16.63
C VAL A 206 -33.41 26.25 17.89
N ALA A 207 -33.58 27.43 18.48
CA ALA A 207 -34.20 27.59 19.79
C ALA A 207 -35.70 27.21 19.82
N GLU A 208 -36.44 27.42 18.73
CA GLU A 208 -37.83 26.99 18.59
C GLU A 208 -38.28 27.11 17.13
N VAL A 209 -39.02 26.11 16.64
CA VAL A 209 -39.73 26.21 15.36
C VAL A 209 -41.18 26.53 15.67
N ALA A 210 -41.67 27.68 15.18
CA ALA A 210 -43.05 28.07 15.38
C ALA A 210 -43.98 26.98 14.79
N ALA A 211 -44.86 26.44 15.63
CA ALA A 211 -45.85 25.46 15.21
C ALA A 211 -46.76 26.09 14.14
N ALA A 212 -46.72 25.52 12.95
CA ALA A 212 -47.47 26.00 11.79
C ALA A 212 -47.91 24.82 10.94
N ILE A 213 -48.93 25.03 10.10
CA ILE A 213 -49.46 23.98 9.23
C ILE A 213 -48.35 23.55 8.25
N PRO A 214 -47.96 22.27 8.23
CA PRO A 214 -46.97 21.76 7.28
C PRO A 214 -47.46 21.92 5.84
N LYS A 215 -46.57 22.33 4.94
CA LYS A 215 -46.80 22.32 3.50
C LYS A 215 -46.61 20.90 2.94
N PRO A 216 -47.19 20.59 1.76
CA PRO A 216 -46.86 19.35 1.05
C PRO A 216 -45.35 19.23 0.86
N ILE A 217 -44.79 18.04 1.14
CA ILE A 217 -43.33 17.82 1.14
C ILE A 217 -42.68 18.15 -0.21
N GLN A 218 -43.42 17.91 -1.30
CA GLN A 218 -43.02 18.23 -2.68
C GLN A 218 -42.78 19.73 -2.87
N SER A 219 -43.38 20.60 -2.06
CA SER A 219 -43.29 22.06 -2.18
C SER A 219 -42.22 22.70 -1.29
N LEU A 220 -41.49 21.90 -0.51
CA LEU A 220 -40.45 22.40 0.39
C LEU A 220 -39.22 22.78 -0.43
N ALA A 221 -38.97 24.08 -0.59
CA ALA A 221 -37.95 24.63 -1.47
C ALA A 221 -36.55 24.05 -1.23
N ALA A 222 -36.14 23.88 0.04
CA ALA A 222 -34.83 23.31 0.38
C ALA A 222 -34.68 21.84 -0.05
N LEU A 223 -35.76 21.05 0.02
CA LEU A 223 -35.75 19.66 -0.43
C LEU A 223 -35.86 19.58 -1.97
N GLN A 224 -36.59 20.50 -2.61
CA GLN A 224 -36.68 20.59 -4.06
C GLN A 224 -35.35 20.99 -4.69
N SER A 225 -34.61 21.93 -4.06
CA SER A 225 -33.32 22.40 -4.56
C SER A 225 -32.18 21.40 -4.35
N THR A 226 -32.42 20.33 -3.59
CA THR A 226 -31.41 19.30 -3.31
C THR A 226 -31.61 18.13 -4.27
N ASP A 227 -30.60 17.83 -5.07
CA ASP A 227 -30.60 16.68 -5.95
C ASP A 227 -30.50 15.37 -5.14
N LEU A 228 -31.21 14.32 -5.58
CA LEU A 228 -31.13 13.02 -4.93
C LEU A 228 -29.69 12.46 -4.92
N ASN A 229 -28.89 12.70 -5.95
CA ASN A 229 -27.52 12.21 -6.02
C ASN A 229 -26.60 12.84 -4.95
N ASP A 230 -27.00 13.99 -4.42
CA ASP A 230 -26.32 14.69 -3.34
C ASP A 230 -26.88 14.33 -1.96
N LEU A 231 -28.02 13.64 -1.87
CA LEU A 231 -28.57 13.16 -0.61
C LEU A 231 -27.60 12.20 0.08
N ARG A 232 -27.50 12.34 1.40
CA ARG A 232 -26.91 11.35 2.32
C ARG A 232 -27.96 10.83 3.28
N GLU A 233 -28.74 11.74 3.83
CA GLU A 233 -29.75 11.42 4.83
C GLU A 233 -30.85 12.49 4.86
N LEU A 234 -32.10 12.04 4.98
CA LEU A 234 -33.26 12.86 5.29
C LEU A 234 -33.97 12.21 6.46
N VAL A 235 -34.19 12.94 7.55
CA VAL A 235 -35.02 12.49 8.68
C VAL A 235 -36.32 13.29 8.66
N TYR A 236 -37.44 12.58 8.78
CA TYR A 236 -38.77 13.17 8.82
C TYR A 236 -39.06 13.75 10.22
N PRO A 237 -39.87 14.81 10.32
CA PRO A 237 -40.35 15.30 11.60
C PRO A 237 -41.18 14.21 12.29
N ARG A 238 -41.10 14.14 13.62
CA ARG A 238 -41.89 13.20 14.41
C ARG A 238 -43.39 13.41 14.18
N ARG A 239 -44.13 12.30 14.02
CA ARG A 239 -45.57 12.37 13.79
C ARG A 239 -46.28 13.01 14.97
N GLY A 240 -47.17 13.95 14.66
CA GLY A 240 -47.95 14.68 15.67
C GLY A 240 -47.20 15.81 16.36
N ASP A 241 -45.94 16.07 16.00
CA ASP A 241 -45.17 17.20 16.47
C ASP A 241 -45.04 18.27 15.36
N PRO A 242 -45.88 19.32 15.36
CA PRO A 242 -45.83 20.39 14.36
C PRO A 242 -44.63 21.34 14.54
N SER A 243 -43.88 21.19 15.64
CA SER A 243 -42.66 21.96 15.92
C SER A 243 -41.39 21.22 15.48
N ASP A 244 -41.51 19.96 15.07
CA ASP A 244 -40.37 19.20 14.59
C ASP A 244 -40.02 19.57 13.15
N SER A 245 -38.75 19.42 12.79
CA SER A 245 -38.22 19.83 11.49
C SER A 245 -37.62 18.66 10.74
N PHE A 246 -37.54 18.79 9.42
CA PHE A 246 -36.79 17.83 8.63
C PHE A 246 -35.30 18.06 8.88
N TYR A 247 -34.53 17.00 9.12
CA TYR A 247 -33.08 17.07 9.07
C TYR A 247 -32.62 16.60 7.69
N LEU A 248 -31.91 17.44 6.96
CA LEU A 248 -31.35 17.14 5.65
C LEU A 248 -29.82 17.17 5.72
N ARG A 249 -29.19 16.06 5.36
CA ARG A 249 -27.76 15.96 5.11
C ARG A 249 -27.50 15.63 3.64
N SER A 250 -26.70 16.47 3.01
CA SER A 250 -26.25 16.33 1.64
C SER A 250 -24.73 16.18 1.57
N ARG A 251 -24.19 15.99 0.37
CA ARG A 251 -22.74 16.03 0.11
C ARG A 251 -22.09 17.32 0.61
N ASP A 252 -22.80 18.44 0.53
CA ASP A 252 -22.23 19.77 0.76
C ASP A 252 -22.42 20.30 2.18
N GLY A 253 -23.30 19.69 2.98
CA GLY A 253 -23.57 20.14 4.34
C GLY A 253 -24.79 19.47 4.98
N ALA A 254 -25.17 19.97 6.15
CA ALA A 254 -26.34 19.51 6.88
C ALA A 254 -27.15 20.70 7.42
N GLY A 255 -28.47 20.53 7.53
CA GLY A 255 -29.35 21.59 8.01
C GLY A 255 -30.73 21.11 8.41
N LEU A 256 -31.44 21.96 9.15
CA LEU A 256 -32.85 21.76 9.48
C LEU A 256 -33.73 22.50 8.47
N VAL A 257 -34.77 21.84 7.98
CA VAL A 257 -35.74 22.41 7.03
C VAL A 257 -37.09 22.52 7.70
N SER A 258 -37.67 23.71 7.64
CA SER A 258 -38.99 23.97 8.20
C SER A 258 -40.09 23.23 7.42
N PRO A 259 -40.99 22.49 8.09
CA PRO A 259 -42.10 21.82 7.44
C PRO A 259 -43.16 22.79 6.90
N SER A 260 -43.24 24.01 7.45
CA SER A 260 -44.27 25.00 7.09
C SER A 260 -43.78 26.02 6.04
N THR A 261 -42.52 26.47 6.12
CA THR A 261 -41.99 27.42 5.13
C THR A 261 -41.32 26.71 3.95
N GLY A 262 -40.70 25.55 4.20
CA GLY A 262 -39.86 24.82 3.25
C GLY A 262 -38.44 25.37 3.10
N ALA A 263 -38.06 26.37 3.88
CA ALA A 263 -36.72 26.95 3.89
C ALA A 263 -35.81 26.27 4.94
N PHE A 264 -34.49 26.37 4.75
CA PHE A 264 -33.53 26.03 5.80
C PHE A 264 -33.71 26.97 7.00
N LEU A 265 -33.90 26.39 8.18
CA LEU A 265 -33.86 27.08 9.47
C LEU A 265 -32.42 27.28 9.93
N SER A 266 -31.58 26.29 9.65
CA SER A 266 -30.14 26.32 9.87
C SER A 266 -29.47 25.47 8.79
N TYR A 267 -28.27 25.86 8.38
CA TYR A 267 -27.47 25.08 7.44
C TYR A 267 -25.99 25.34 7.70
N GLN A 268 -25.22 24.27 7.82
CA GLN A 268 -23.77 24.32 7.91
C GLN A 268 -23.17 23.60 6.70
N THR A 269 -22.22 24.25 6.04
CA THR A 269 -21.48 23.66 4.93
C THR A 269 -20.32 22.82 5.44
N ASN A 270 -20.07 21.71 4.74
CA ASN A 270 -18.89 20.90 4.92
C ASN A 270 -17.63 21.68 4.52
N ASP A 271 -16.67 21.76 5.44
CA ASP A 271 -15.41 22.43 5.21
C ASP A 271 -14.48 21.64 4.26
N THR A 272 -13.41 22.28 3.80
CA THR A 272 -12.44 21.66 2.87
C THR A 272 -11.77 20.42 3.49
N ARG A 273 -11.62 20.38 4.82
CA ARG A 273 -10.94 19.27 5.51
C ARG A 273 -11.82 18.04 5.53
N TRP A 274 -13.11 18.20 5.80
CA TRP A 274 -14.10 17.14 5.67
C TRP A 274 -14.14 16.60 4.25
N ARG A 275 -14.22 17.48 3.24
CA ARG A 275 -14.22 17.05 1.83
C ARG A 275 -12.98 16.25 1.46
N LEU A 276 -11.79 16.66 1.95
CA LEU A 276 -10.56 15.90 1.75
C LEU A 276 -10.61 14.55 2.47
N HIS A 277 -11.09 14.50 3.71
CA HIS A 277 -11.23 13.25 4.46
C HIS A 277 -12.17 12.28 3.77
N GLU A 278 -13.35 12.75 3.36
CA GLU A 278 -14.36 11.97 2.63
C GLU A 278 -13.81 11.46 1.29
N PHE A 279 -13.09 12.30 0.55
CA PHE A 279 -12.42 11.88 -0.68
C PHE A 279 -11.38 10.78 -0.43
N ILE A 280 -10.55 10.92 0.61
CA ILE A 280 -9.57 9.90 0.99
C ILE A 280 -10.26 8.61 1.47
N TYR A 281 -11.38 8.74 2.19
CA TYR A 281 -12.20 7.62 2.61
C TYR A 281 -12.71 6.83 1.39
N GLN A 282 -13.32 7.51 0.41
CA GLN A 282 -13.77 6.92 -0.84
C GLN A 282 -12.62 6.27 -1.65
N LEU A 283 -11.46 6.92 -1.71
CA LEU A 283 -10.27 6.35 -2.35
C LEU A 283 -9.76 5.08 -1.65
N HIS A 284 -9.98 4.94 -0.34
CA HIS A 284 -9.55 3.76 0.42
C HIS A 284 -10.57 2.62 0.33
N THR A 285 -11.85 2.91 0.51
CA THR A 285 -12.93 1.91 0.57
C THR A 285 -13.45 1.53 -0.81
N GLY A 286 -13.32 2.43 -1.79
CA GLY A 286 -13.98 2.32 -3.09
C GLY A 286 -15.47 2.69 -3.05
N ASP A 287 -15.97 3.24 -1.93
CA ASP A 287 -17.37 3.65 -1.79
C ASP A 287 -17.69 4.76 -2.81
N GLY A 288 -18.78 4.59 -3.57
CA GLY A 288 -19.13 5.46 -4.71
C GLY A 288 -18.20 5.33 -5.93
N LEU A 289 -17.05 4.66 -5.80
CA LEU A 289 -16.05 4.41 -6.84
C LEU A 289 -15.84 2.91 -7.05
N TRP A 290 -16.92 2.19 -7.37
CA TRP A 290 -16.93 0.72 -7.48
C TRP A 290 -15.79 0.16 -8.38
N TRP A 291 -15.46 0.85 -9.46
CA TRP A 291 -14.39 0.46 -10.37
C TRP A 291 -13.01 0.56 -9.71
N LEU A 292 -12.81 1.55 -8.85
CA LEU A 292 -11.60 1.71 -8.05
C LEU A 292 -11.54 0.61 -6.99
N GLY A 293 -12.66 0.33 -6.31
CA GLY A 293 -12.78 -0.79 -5.38
C GLY A 293 -12.30 -2.10 -6.01
N LEU A 294 -12.75 -2.42 -7.22
CA LEU A 294 -12.30 -3.60 -7.97
C LEU A 294 -10.77 -3.60 -8.20
N LEU A 295 -10.20 -2.49 -8.65
CA LEU A 295 -8.75 -2.38 -8.91
C LEU A 295 -7.93 -2.52 -7.63
N LEU A 296 -8.40 -1.93 -6.52
CA LEU A 296 -7.75 -2.05 -5.21
C LEU A 296 -7.85 -3.48 -4.67
N GLY A 297 -9.00 -4.13 -4.80
CA GLY A 297 -9.20 -5.52 -4.40
C GLY A 297 -8.28 -6.49 -5.17
N LEU A 298 -8.20 -6.35 -6.50
CA LEU A 298 -7.27 -7.14 -7.32
C LEU A 298 -5.80 -6.87 -6.96
N SER A 299 -5.44 -5.62 -6.68
CA SER A 299 -4.09 -5.27 -6.22
C SER A 299 -3.77 -5.91 -4.87
N ALA A 300 -4.73 -5.91 -3.94
CA ALA A 300 -4.60 -6.51 -2.63
C ALA A 300 -4.43 -8.04 -2.70
N LEU A 301 -5.12 -8.73 -3.61
CA LEU A 301 -4.95 -10.17 -3.83
C LEU A 301 -3.55 -10.58 -4.31
N ALA A 302 -2.73 -9.65 -4.79
CA ALA A 302 -1.33 -9.93 -5.09
C ALA A 302 -0.47 -10.09 -3.84
N VAL A 303 -0.87 -9.52 -2.69
CA VAL A 303 -0.07 -9.49 -1.46
C VAL A 303 0.25 -10.89 -0.91
N PRO A 304 -0.69 -11.85 -0.82
CA PRO A 304 -0.36 -13.23 -0.44
C PRO A 304 0.73 -13.84 -1.33
N VAL A 305 0.65 -13.64 -2.65
CA VAL A 305 1.65 -14.13 -3.62
C VAL A 305 2.99 -13.44 -3.36
N LEU A 306 3.00 -12.13 -3.13
CA LEU A 306 4.20 -11.37 -2.80
C LEU A 306 4.86 -11.81 -1.49
N ALA A 307 4.06 -12.09 -0.46
CA ALA A 307 4.54 -12.58 0.83
C ALA A 307 5.20 -13.95 0.68
N VAL A 308 4.53 -14.91 0.03
CA VAL A 308 5.06 -16.26 -0.20
C VAL A 308 6.32 -16.22 -1.07
N THR A 309 6.28 -15.51 -2.20
CA THR A 309 7.44 -15.42 -3.10
C THR A 309 8.61 -14.66 -2.46
N GLY A 310 8.34 -13.64 -1.65
CA GLY A 310 9.35 -12.91 -0.89
C GLY A 310 10.05 -13.79 0.14
N ALA A 311 9.27 -14.56 0.92
CA ALA A 311 9.79 -15.54 1.88
C ALA A 311 10.61 -16.64 1.19
N TRP A 312 10.13 -17.15 0.05
CA TRP A 312 10.86 -18.13 -0.75
C TRP A 312 12.19 -17.56 -1.28
N ILE A 313 12.20 -16.35 -1.84
CA ILE A 313 13.43 -15.70 -2.32
C ILE A 313 14.45 -15.55 -1.17
N TRP A 314 13.98 -15.15 0.02
CA TRP A 314 14.84 -15.00 1.19
C TRP A 314 15.42 -16.35 1.64
N TRP A 315 14.59 -17.40 1.70
CA TRP A 315 15.01 -18.74 2.09
C TRP A 315 16.03 -19.33 1.10
N ALA A 316 15.73 -19.23 -0.19
CA ALA A 316 16.63 -19.69 -1.26
C ALA A 316 17.99 -18.98 -1.19
N ARG A 317 18.00 -17.67 -0.90
CA ARG A 317 19.25 -16.91 -0.74
C ARG A 317 20.07 -17.37 0.47
N ARG A 318 19.41 -17.71 1.58
CA ARG A 318 20.10 -18.24 2.77
C ARG A 318 20.71 -19.61 2.50
N ARG A 319 19.99 -20.49 1.81
CA ARG A 319 20.49 -21.83 1.44
C ARG A 319 21.64 -21.80 0.43
N ALA A 320 21.72 -20.76 -0.40
CA ALA A 320 22.78 -20.63 -1.40
C ALA A 320 24.15 -20.21 -0.82
N LEU A 321 24.26 -19.91 0.48
CA LEU A 321 25.54 -19.69 1.14
C LEU A 321 26.19 -21.04 1.52
N PRO A 322 27.31 -21.44 0.90
CA PRO A 322 28.02 -22.66 1.24
C PRO A 322 28.75 -22.51 2.57
N LYS A 323 28.96 -23.63 3.27
CA LYS A 323 29.92 -23.71 4.37
C LYS A 323 31.27 -24.09 3.78
N LEU A 324 32.26 -23.20 3.90
CA LEU A 324 33.61 -23.44 3.42
C LEU A 324 34.43 -24.15 4.51
N ALA A 325 34.82 -25.40 4.28
CA ALA A 325 35.76 -26.10 5.14
C ALA A 325 37.19 -25.61 4.85
N ASN A 326 38.08 -25.62 5.85
CA ASN A 326 39.50 -25.25 5.67
C ASN A 326 39.75 -23.82 5.14
N ASN A 327 38.81 -22.90 5.37
CA ASN A 327 38.98 -21.50 4.98
C ASN A 327 40.07 -20.83 5.82
N SER A 328 41.19 -20.50 5.17
CA SER A 328 42.39 -19.95 5.83
C SER A 328 42.21 -18.50 6.24
N ARG A 329 43.02 -18.02 7.20
CA ARG A 329 43.05 -16.60 7.59
C ARG A 329 43.88 -15.77 6.60
N ALA A 330 43.58 -14.48 6.49
CA ALA A 330 44.25 -13.57 5.55
C ALA A 330 45.78 -13.51 5.68
N GLY A 331 46.32 -13.71 6.90
CA GLY A 331 47.77 -13.68 7.14
C GLY A 331 48.54 -14.91 6.66
N VAL A 332 47.87 -16.02 6.32
CA VAL A 332 48.54 -17.29 5.95
C VAL A 332 48.07 -17.87 4.62
N ALA A 333 47.07 -17.25 3.99
CA ALA A 333 46.53 -17.71 2.73
C ALA A 333 47.48 -17.36 1.57
N ASP A 334 47.87 -18.37 0.80
CA ASP A 334 48.62 -18.19 -0.45
C ASP A 334 47.69 -17.79 -1.62
N THR A 335 46.41 -18.12 -1.53
CA THR A 335 45.41 -17.88 -2.58
C THR A 335 44.16 -17.25 -1.98
N VAL A 336 43.75 -16.10 -2.51
CA VAL A 336 42.57 -15.36 -2.06
C VAL A 336 41.51 -15.35 -3.15
N ILE A 337 40.29 -15.81 -2.85
CA ILE A 337 39.13 -15.73 -3.74
C ILE A 337 38.18 -14.65 -3.20
N LEU A 338 37.97 -13.61 -3.99
CA LEU A 338 37.05 -12.52 -3.68
C LEU A 338 35.73 -12.70 -4.43
N VAL A 339 34.63 -12.74 -3.68
CA VAL A 339 33.30 -13.05 -4.23
C VAL A 339 32.40 -11.81 -4.25
N GLY A 340 32.03 -11.41 -5.47
CA GLY A 340 31.01 -10.41 -5.78
C GLY A 340 29.70 -11.08 -6.19
N THR A 341 28.64 -10.95 -5.39
CA THR A 341 27.36 -11.62 -5.65
C THR A 341 26.16 -10.83 -5.16
N GLU A 342 25.09 -10.87 -5.95
CA GLU A 342 23.80 -10.31 -5.56
C GLU A 342 22.94 -11.36 -4.84
N SER A 343 22.80 -12.55 -5.43
CA SER A 343 21.85 -13.59 -4.98
C SER A 343 22.51 -14.78 -4.27
N ASN A 344 23.80 -14.68 -3.95
CA ASN A 344 24.65 -15.76 -3.44
C ASN A 344 24.94 -16.91 -4.42
N SER A 345 24.46 -16.85 -5.66
CA SER A 345 24.76 -17.86 -6.68
C SER A 345 26.27 -17.99 -6.97
N THR A 346 27.01 -16.89 -6.97
CA THR A 346 28.47 -16.87 -7.18
C THR A 346 29.22 -17.66 -6.10
N TRP A 347 28.67 -17.77 -4.89
CA TRP A 347 29.31 -18.52 -3.81
C TRP A 347 29.40 -20.02 -4.11
N GLY A 348 28.45 -20.60 -4.87
CA GLY A 348 28.55 -22.02 -5.26
C GLY A 348 29.76 -22.29 -6.15
N PHE A 349 30.02 -21.42 -7.13
CA PHE A 349 31.23 -21.50 -7.96
C PHE A 349 32.50 -21.25 -7.13
N ALA A 350 32.45 -20.29 -6.21
CA ALA A 350 33.57 -19.99 -5.33
C ALA A 350 33.91 -21.16 -4.40
N ALA A 351 32.91 -21.86 -3.86
CA ALA A 351 33.10 -23.04 -3.03
C ALA A 351 33.71 -24.19 -3.83
N THR A 352 33.22 -24.45 -5.05
CA THR A 352 33.79 -25.49 -5.91
C THR A 352 35.27 -25.22 -6.23
N LEU A 353 35.59 -23.96 -6.57
CA LEU A 353 36.98 -23.55 -6.81
C LEU A 353 37.84 -23.61 -5.54
N HIS A 354 37.28 -23.21 -4.40
CA HIS A 354 37.93 -23.27 -3.10
C HIS A 354 38.34 -24.71 -2.77
N ASP A 355 37.40 -25.65 -2.85
CA ASP A 355 37.64 -27.06 -2.52
C ASP A 355 38.70 -27.67 -3.43
N ALA A 356 38.67 -27.37 -4.73
CA ALA A 356 39.67 -27.85 -5.68
C ALA A 356 41.09 -27.34 -5.36
N LEU A 357 41.22 -26.06 -4.99
CA LEU A 357 42.51 -25.47 -4.63
C LEU A 357 43.03 -26.00 -3.29
N VAL A 358 42.15 -26.21 -2.30
CA VAL A 358 42.52 -26.82 -1.02
C VAL A 358 42.98 -28.28 -1.24
N GLN A 359 42.30 -29.05 -2.08
CA GLN A 359 42.71 -30.41 -2.44
C GLN A 359 44.06 -30.44 -3.17
N ALA A 360 44.39 -29.39 -3.93
CA ALA A 360 45.70 -29.21 -4.55
C ALA A 360 46.80 -28.74 -3.57
N GLY A 361 46.48 -28.60 -2.28
CA GLY A 361 47.44 -28.26 -1.22
C GLY A 361 47.60 -26.76 -0.94
N HIS A 362 46.78 -25.89 -1.54
CA HIS A 362 46.85 -24.45 -1.31
C HIS A 362 46.14 -24.01 -0.01
N LYS A 363 46.68 -22.98 0.64
CA LYS A 363 46.02 -22.30 1.76
C LYS A 363 45.10 -21.22 1.23
N VAL A 364 43.81 -21.55 1.08
CA VAL A 364 42.83 -20.69 0.41
C VAL A 364 42.01 -19.88 1.41
N LEU A 365 41.91 -18.57 1.18
CA LEU A 365 40.92 -17.69 1.81
C LEU A 365 39.87 -17.31 0.78
N THR A 366 38.60 -17.66 1.01
CA THR A 366 37.46 -17.18 0.21
C THR A 366 36.60 -16.25 1.05
N THR A 367 36.40 -15.03 0.55
CA THR A 367 35.69 -13.97 1.28
C THR A 367 34.90 -13.05 0.34
N ALA A 368 33.92 -12.32 0.88
CA ALA A 368 33.18 -11.32 0.11
C ALA A 368 34.09 -10.14 -0.29
N MET A 369 33.88 -9.55 -1.46
CA MET A 369 34.66 -8.37 -1.88
C MET A 369 34.56 -7.19 -0.90
N ASN A 370 33.42 -6.99 -0.24
CA ASN A 370 33.25 -5.97 0.81
C ASN A 370 34.03 -6.27 2.10
N GLN A 371 34.56 -7.48 2.27
CA GLN A 371 35.36 -7.93 3.41
C GLN A 371 36.84 -8.04 3.04
N LEU A 372 37.26 -7.32 1.99
CA LEU A 372 38.66 -7.22 1.57
C LEU A 372 39.51 -6.73 2.76
N ALA A 373 40.50 -7.52 3.15
CA ALA A 373 41.51 -7.12 4.14
C ALA A 373 42.42 -6.01 3.55
N PRO A 374 43.03 -5.15 4.40
CA PRO A 374 43.97 -4.13 3.94
C PRO A 374 45.16 -4.72 3.18
N GLU A 375 45.65 -5.88 3.65
CA GLU A 375 46.85 -6.55 3.13
C GLU A 375 46.70 -8.07 3.16
N TYR A 376 47.41 -8.75 2.26
CA TYR A 376 47.55 -10.21 2.20
C TYR A 376 49.04 -10.56 2.07
N PRO A 377 49.78 -10.68 3.18
CA PRO A 377 51.25 -10.74 3.15
C PRO A 377 51.83 -11.98 2.46
N VAL A 378 51.08 -13.09 2.45
CA VAL A 378 51.51 -14.39 1.89
C VAL A 378 50.86 -14.68 0.53
N ALA A 379 49.84 -13.91 0.14
CA ALA A 379 49.04 -14.26 -1.04
C ALA A 379 49.84 -14.09 -2.35
N GLU A 380 50.03 -15.20 -3.07
CA GLU A 380 50.60 -15.23 -4.41
C GLU A 380 49.55 -14.95 -5.48
N ARG A 381 48.28 -15.29 -5.18
CA ARG A 381 47.18 -15.27 -6.16
C ARG A 381 45.93 -14.64 -5.56
N ILE A 382 45.32 -13.73 -6.32
CA ILE A 382 43.98 -13.21 -6.02
C ILE A 382 43.06 -13.46 -7.21
N LEU A 383 41.98 -14.19 -6.96
CA LEU A 383 40.96 -14.55 -7.95
C LEU A 383 39.68 -13.78 -7.62
N VAL A 384 39.12 -13.09 -8.60
CA VAL A 384 37.86 -12.36 -8.42
C VAL A 384 36.76 -13.10 -9.18
N LEU A 385 35.76 -13.57 -8.44
CA LEU A 385 34.54 -14.17 -8.98
C LEU A 385 33.39 -13.20 -8.74
N THR A 386 32.88 -12.56 -9.78
CA THR A 386 31.84 -11.53 -9.62
C THR A 386 30.69 -11.66 -10.63
N SER A 387 29.48 -11.41 -10.14
CA SER A 387 28.27 -11.22 -10.95
C SER A 387 27.97 -9.74 -11.12
N THR A 388 27.28 -9.34 -12.17
CA THR A 388 26.75 -7.97 -12.32
C THR A 388 25.27 -7.88 -11.90
N TYR A 389 24.78 -6.68 -11.61
CA TYR A 389 23.37 -6.43 -11.27
C TYR A 389 22.76 -5.29 -12.10
N GLY A 390 21.48 -5.41 -12.49
CA GLY A 390 20.79 -4.34 -13.22
C GLY A 390 21.48 -3.95 -14.52
N ASP A 391 21.82 -2.66 -14.67
CA ASP A 391 22.53 -2.10 -15.82
C ASP A 391 24.06 -2.29 -15.70
N ALA A 392 24.45 -3.51 -15.35
CA ALA A 392 25.82 -3.94 -15.10
C ALA A 392 26.55 -3.27 -13.90
N ASP A 393 25.78 -2.85 -12.89
CA ASP A 393 26.28 -2.34 -11.62
C ASP A 393 26.98 -3.42 -10.77
N ALA A 394 27.76 -2.94 -9.79
CA ALA A 394 28.36 -3.78 -8.77
C ALA A 394 27.31 -4.51 -7.92
N PRO A 395 27.51 -5.82 -7.67
CA PRO A 395 26.63 -6.60 -6.81
C PRO A 395 26.76 -6.15 -5.34
N ALA A 396 25.76 -6.46 -4.51
CA ALA A 396 25.68 -6.03 -3.12
C ALA A 396 26.95 -6.34 -2.30
N SER A 397 27.60 -7.49 -2.52
CA SER A 397 28.83 -7.87 -1.81
C SER A 397 30.11 -7.23 -2.35
N ALA A 398 30.02 -6.30 -3.32
CA ALA A 398 31.14 -5.59 -3.94
C ALA A 398 30.96 -4.05 -4.02
N ARG A 399 29.99 -3.47 -3.30
CA ARG A 399 29.69 -2.02 -3.31
C ARG A 399 30.66 -1.16 -2.49
N ARG A 400 31.52 -1.74 -1.66
CA ARG A 400 32.49 -1.02 -0.84
C ARG A 400 33.91 -1.60 -1.01
N PRO A 401 34.64 -1.26 -2.08
CA PRO A 401 36.09 -1.33 -2.03
C PRO A 401 36.57 -0.08 -1.26
N ARG A 402 36.82 -0.20 0.05
CA ARG A 402 37.27 0.91 0.92
C ARG A 402 38.75 1.29 0.66
N ASN A 403 39.26 1.11 -0.56
CA ASN A 403 40.66 1.34 -0.89
C ASN A 403 40.76 1.86 -2.33
N GLU A 404 41.48 2.96 -2.56
CA GLU A 404 41.67 3.60 -3.89
C GLU A 404 42.26 2.63 -4.94
N ASN A 405 43.00 1.61 -4.49
CA ASN A 405 43.54 0.56 -5.36
C ASN A 405 42.46 -0.42 -5.85
N ALA A 406 41.43 -0.68 -5.05
CA ALA A 406 40.34 -1.58 -5.40
C ALA A 406 39.29 -0.90 -6.30
N SER A 407 39.10 0.42 -6.17
CA SER A 407 38.34 1.22 -7.14
C SER A 407 39.07 1.39 -8.48
N ARG A 408 40.41 1.45 -8.50
CA ARG A 408 41.21 1.35 -9.75
C ARG A 408 41.10 -0.03 -10.41
N LEU A 409 41.15 -1.12 -9.62
CA LEU A 409 40.92 -2.49 -10.12
C LEU A 409 39.49 -2.70 -10.65
N TRP A 410 38.49 -2.04 -10.04
CA TRP A 410 37.12 -2.01 -10.54
C TRP A 410 37.04 -1.24 -11.87
N ASN A 411 37.40 0.05 -11.88
CA ASN A 411 37.21 0.94 -13.02
C ASN A 411 38.01 0.55 -14.28
N ALA A 412 39.19 -0.04 -14.14
CA ALA A 412 40.03 -0.35 -15.30
C ALA A 412 39.59 -1.60 -16.09
N ARG A 413 38.80 -2.53 -15.50
CA ARG A 413 38.54 -3.84 -16.14
C ARG A 413 37.09 -4.34 -16.06
N THR A 414 36.23 -3.85 -15.16
CA THR A 414 34.81 -4.29 -15.11
C THR A 414 33.94 -3.62 -16.17
N GLY A 415 34.29 -2.40 -16.62
CA GLY A 415 33.55 -1.65 -17.65
C GLY A 415 33.44 -2.35 -19.01
N ASN A 416 34.43 -3.20 -19.37
CA ASN A 416 34.39 -3.98 -20.62
C ASN A 416 33.63 -5.31 -20.49
N CYS A 417 33.60 -5.93 -19.30
CA CYS A 417 32.90 -7.20 -19.06
C CYS A 417 31.37 -6.98 -18.95
N ALA A 418 30.97 -5.83 -18.36
CA ALA A 418 29.59 -5.33 -18.23
C ALA A 418 28.78 -5.30 -19.54
N LYS A 419 29.44 -5.08 -20.70
CA LYS A 419 28.78 -4.97 -22.00
C LYS A 419 28.53 -6.31 -22.70
N ARG A 420 29.12 -7.44 -22.26
CA ARG A 420 29.09 -8.70 -23.03
C ARG A 420 28.72 -9.99 -22.27
N THR A 421 28.90 -10.11 -20.95
CA THR A 421 28.58 -11.37 -20.22
C THR A 421 28.10 -11.17 -18.78
N ARG A 422 27.31 -12.12 -18.24
CA ARG A 422 26.69 -12.07 -16.88
C ARG A 422 27.57 -12.62 -15.75
N PHE A 423 28.71 -13.22 -16.08
CA PHE A 423 29.67 -13.81 -15.15
C PHE A 423 31.08 -13.48 -15.63
N CYS A 424 31.92 -13.00 -14.73
CA CYS A 424 33.28 -12.58 -15.02
C CYS A 424 34.21 -13.16 -13.94
N ALA A 425 35.19 -13.97 -14.38
CA ALA A 425 36.26 -14.51 -13.54
C ALA A 425 37.58 -14.05 -14.15
N TRP A 426 38.43 -13.39 -13.35
CA TRP A 426 39.74 -12.93 -13.82
C TRP A 426 40.79 -13.09 -12.71
N PRO A 427 42.01 -13.52 -13.06
CA PRO A 427 43.15 -13.47 -12.13
C PRO A 427 43.64 -12.02 -11.97
N VAL A 428 43.87 -11.60 -10.73
CA VAL A 428 44.51 -10.32 -10.39
C VAL A 428 45.88 -10.63 -9.80
N ARG A 429 46.95 -10.26 -10.52
CA ARG A 429 48.32 -10.31 -10.01
C ARG A 429 48.63 -8.97 -9.33
N ILE A 430 48.71 -8.97 -8.00
CA ILE A 430 49.19 -7.79 -7.26
C ILE A 430 50.72 -7.84 -7.28
N LEU A 431 51.35 -6.83 -7.88
CA LEU A 431 52.80 -6.66 -7.76
C LEU A 431 53.10 -6.24 -6.30
N PRO A 432 54.05 -6.89 -5.61
CA PRO A 432 54.40 -6.52 -4.26
C PRO A 432 54.89 -5.06 -4.24
N ARG A 433 54.43 -4.28 -3.26
CA ARG A 433 54.98 -2.95 -2.98
C ARG A 433 56.49 -3.11 -2.79
N ARG A 434 57.30 -2.51 -3.67
CA ARG A 434 58.70 -2.24 -3.34
C ARG A 434 58.68 -1.38 -2.07
N SER A 435 59.20 -1.92 -0.98
CA SER A 435 59.55 -1.13 0.21
C SER A 435 60.51 -0.03 -0.23
N SER A 436 60.07 1.22 -0.26
CA SER A 436 60.96 2.37 -0.41
C SER A 436 61.67 2.60 0.93
N THR A 437 62.61 1.74 1.27
CA THR A 437 63.69 2.10 2.19
C THR A 437 64.84 2.65 1.34
N ALA A 438 64.67 3.86 0.84
CA ALA A 438 65.78 4.69 0.40
C ALA A 438 65.93 5.78 1.45
N ALA A 439 66.92 5.58 2.33
CA ALA A 439 67.37 6.58 3.28
C ALA A 439 67.74 7.86 2.49
N THR A 440 67.03 8.95 2.76
CA THR A 440 67.44 10.29 2.35
C THR A 440 68.64 10.70 3.19
N ASN A 441 69.83 10.65 2.59
CA ASN A 441 71.03 11.31 3.07
C ASN A 441 71.03 12.75 2.53
N PRO A 442 70.97 13.81 3.37
CA PRO A 442 70.98 15.18 2.89
C PRO A 442 72.40 15.75 2.97
N GLU A 443 73.14 15.83 1.85
CA GLU A 443 74.26 16.77 1.69
C GLU A 443 74.89 16.69 0.28
N ARG A 444 74.65 17.72 -0.55
CA ARG A 444 75.67 18.49 -1.31
C ARG A 444 75.03 19.35 -2.41
N LEU A 445 74.99 20.64 -2.10
CA LEU A 445 75.12 21.85 -2.94
C LEU A 445 75.52 21.63 -4.42
N ARG A 446 74.67 22.13 -5.33
CA ARG A 446 74.94 23.31 -6.17
C ARG A 446 73.65 23.88 -6.75
#